data_AF-A0A6B3E4X7-F1
#
_entry.id   AF-A0A6B3E4X7-F1
#
_cell.length_a   1.000
_cell.length_b   1.000
_cell.length_c   1.000
_cell.angle_alpha   90.00
_cell.angle_beta   90.00
_cell.angle_gamma   90.00
#
_symmetry.space_group_name_H-M   'P 1'
#
loop_
_entity.id
_entity.type
_entity.pdbx_description
1 polymer ?
#
loop_
_entity_poly.entity_id
_entity_poly.type
_entity_poly.pdbx_seq_one_letter_code
_entity_poly.pdbx_strand_id
1 'polypeptide(L)'
;MSDAAKIIAVAKAEVGTHESRSGGHWVNDSKYNRWFGKIPGYDRDGYGYPWCAVFVAWCADKAGLAKLYPKTAGCSTAVAWYKNQGRFSEYPAIGAQIFFGPGGGSHTGLVYDYDATYVYTIEGNTNTDGSAEGDGVYLKRRARRDSYVYGYGYPKFAEGIKSADPKWAAEAPKPAPKPAPAKPSAKPSVSLANVVAAAKRDPKLPQGGTTHAADVKLVEAALKAEGLLPAKYAADGSFGSLTVKAYAAWQRKLGFSGKDADGIPGKSSLEKLGAKHGFTVKA
;
A
#
# COMPACT_ATOMS: atom_id res chain seq x y z
N MET A 1 12.86 -1.14 1.67
CA MET A 1 12.14 -1.02 0.38
C MET A 1 13.19 -1.04 -0.73
N SER A 2 12.98 -1.80 -1.81
CA SER A 2 13.89 -1.82 -2.97
C SER A 2 13.92 -0.45 -3.66
N ASP A 3 14.98 -0.14 -4.41
CA ASP A 3 15.12 1.13 -5.11
C ASP A 3 14.01 1.30 -6.16
N ALA A 4 13.69 0.24 -6.90
CA ALA A 4 12.54 0.24 -7.81
C ALA A 4 11.22 0.61 -7.10
N ALA A 5 10.99 0.05 -5.90
CA ALA A 5 9.78 0.34 -5.14
C ALA A 5 9.76 1.77 -4.58
N LYS A 6 10.92 2.34 -4.21
CA LYS A 6 11.01 3.74 -3.74
C LYS A 6 10.58 4.73 -4.83
N ILE A 7 11.14 4.62 -6.04
CA ILE A 7 10.79 5.56 -7.12
C ILE A 7 9.35 5.39 -7.59
N ILE A 8 8.85 4.14 -7.65
CA ILE A 8 7.45 3.88 -7.98
C ILE A 8 6.51 4.48 -6.92
N ALA A 9 6.86 4.38 -5.63
CA ALA A 9 6.04 4.98 -4.56
C ALA A 9 5.98 6.50 -4.67
N VAL A 10 7.12 7.15 -4.95
CA VAL A 10 7.18 8.60 -5.22
C VAL A 10 6.31 8.96 -6.42
N ALA A 11 6.48 8.28 -7.55
CA ALA A 11 5.72 8.59 -8.76
C ALA A 11 4.22 8.33 -8.59
N LYS A 12 3.81 7.27 -7.88
CA LYS A 12 2.39 6.99 -7.58
C LYS A 12 1.75 8.07 -6.72
N ALA A 13 2.49 8.67 -5.79
CA ALA A 13 2.00 9.76 -4.96
C ALA A 13 1.71 11.03 -5.78
N GLU A 14 2.20 11.11 -7.01
CA GLU A 14 2.00 12.24 -7.90
C GLU A 14 0.84 12.09 -8.89
N VAL A 15 0.20 10.92 -8.96
CA VAL A 15 -0.95 10.70 -9.83
C VAL A 15 -2.08 11.66 -9.46
N GLY A 16 -2.60 12.39 -10.45
CA GLY A 16 -3.60 13.44 -10.26
C GLY A 16 -3.03 14.84 -10.01
N THR A 17 -1.71 15.00 -9.91
CA THR A 17 -1.07 16.32 -9.96
C THR A 17 -1.24 16.91 -11.37
N HIS A 18 -1.73 18.15 -11.42
CA HIS A 18 -1.87 18.92 -12.65
C HIS A 18 -0.85 20.06 -12.74
N GLU A 19 -0.59 20.51 -13.97
CA GLU A 19 0.15 21.74 -14.22
C GLU A 19 -0.69 23.00 -13.99
N SER A 20 -0.12 24.19 -14.18
CA SER A 20 -0.84 25.44 -13.95
C SER A 20 -1.89 25.71 -15.04
N ARG A 21 -2.92 26.51 -14.72
CA ARG A 21 -3.87 27.04 -15.71
C ARG A 21 -3.56 28.49 -16.04
N SER A 22 -3.71 28.85 -17.31
CA SER A 22 -3.61 30.23 -17.80
C SER A 22 -4.56 30.40 -18.97
N GLY A 23 -5.31 31.51 -19.05
CA GLY A 23 -6.19 31.77 -20.20
C GLY A 23 -7.20 30.65 -20.50
N GLY A 24 -7.67 29.94 -19.47
CA GLY A 24 -8.64 28.85 -19.61
C GLY A 24 -8.06 27.48 -20.04
N HIS A 25 -6.75 27.35 -20.31
CA HIS A 25 -6.10 26.11 -20.69
C HIS A 25 -4.97 25.72 -19.72
N TRP A 26 -4.57 24.44 -19.76
CA TRP A 26 -3.38 23.96 -19.08
C TRP A 26 -2.12 24.45 -19.80
N VAL A 27 -1.11 24.82 -19.03
CA VAL A 27 0.16 25.31 -19.55
C VAL A 27 1.31 24.59 -18.88
N ASN A 28 2.35 24.30 -19.66
CA ASN A 28 3.60 23.63 -19.28
C ASN A 28 4.37 24.37 -18.18
N ASP A 29 3.81 24.40 -16.97
CA ASP A 29 4.30 25.14 -15.81
C ASP A 29 3.85 24.39 -14.55
N SER A 30 4.66 23.40 -14.16
CA SER A 30 4.41 22.51 -13.04
C SER A 30 5.46 22.68 -11.94
N LYS A 31 5.18 22.13 -10.75
CA LYS A 31 6.19 22.03 -9.68
C LYS A 31 7.47 21.32 -10.12
N TYR A 32 7.40 20.46 -11.15
CA TYR A 32 8.57 19.77 -11.70
C TYR A 32 9.44 20.70 -12.54
N ASN A 33 8.83 21.56 -13.37
CA ASN A 33 9.56 22.62 -14.07
C ASN A 33 10.24 23.55 -13.04
N ARG A 34 9.50 23.95 -11.99
CA ARG A 34 10.03 24.83 -10.94
C ARG A 34 11.22 24.23 -10.19
N TRP A 35 11.17 22.93 -9.91
CA TRP A 35 12.30 22.21 -9.31
C TRP A 35 13.51 22.07 -10.25
N PHE A 36 13.27 21.81 -11.54
CA PHE A 36 14.36 21.58 -12.49
C PHE A 36 15.10 22.87 -12.85
N GLY A 37 14.38 23.98 -12.92
CA GLY A 37 14.92 25.31 -13.19
C GLY A 37 14.57 25.83 -14.58
N LYS A 38 15.05 27.04 -14.88
CA LYS A 38 14.77 27.72 -16.15
C LYS A 38 15.56 27.11 -17.30
N ILE A 39 14.91 27.00 -18.45
CA ILE A 39 15.56 26.75 -19.75
C ILE A 39 15.30 27.99 -20.62
N PRO A 40 16.35 28.78 -20.95
CA PRO A 40 16.20 29.94 -21.82
C PRO A 40 15.54 29.59 -23.15
N GLY A 41 14.65 30.47 -23.62
CA GLY A 41 13.92 30.27 -24.88
C GLY A 41 12.56 29.60 -24.76
N TYR A 42 12.19 29.11 -23.58
CA TYR A 42 10.81 28.68 -23.29
C TYR A 42 9.98 29.80 -22.67
N ASP A 43 8.67 29.71 -22.89
CA ASP A 43 7.68 30.59 -22.28
C ASP A 43 7.69 30.50 -20.74
N ARG A 44 6.83 31.29 -20.09
CA ARG A 44 6.65 31.28 -18.62
C ARG A 44 7.97 31.53 -17.88
N ASP A 45 8.76 32.49 -18.38
CA ASP A 45 10.07 32.86 -17.81
C ASP A 45 11.05 31.65 -17.80
N GLY A 46 11.04 30.88 -18.90
CA GLY A 46 11.90 29.72 -19.09
C GLY A 46 11.41 28.45 -18.39
N TYR A 47 10.21 28.42 -17.80
CA TYR A 47 9.64 27.21 -17.19
C TYR A 47 8.68 26.46 -18.12
N GLY A 48 8.28 27.08 -19.23
CA GLY A 48 7.25 26.66 -20.19
C GLY A 48 7.52 25.39 -21.01
N TYR A 49 8.47 24.54 -20.60
CA TYR A 49 8.91 23.39 -21.39
C TYR A 49 8.16 22.10 -21.03
N PRO A 50 8.02 21.15 -21.97
CA PRO A 50 7.48 19.82 -21.69
C PRO A 50 8.25 19.12 -20.57
N TRP A 51 7.53 18.56 -19.61
CA TRP A 51 8.11 18.13 -18.33
C TRP A 51 8.04 16.62 -18.09
N CYS A 52 7.73 15.80 -19.11
CA CYS A 52 7.67 14.34 -18.98
C CYS A 52 9.01 13.72 -18.49
N ALA A 53 10.14 14.08 -19.09
CA ALA A 53 11.46 13.61 -18.64
C ALA A 53 11.87 14.22 -17.29
N VAL A 54 11.51 15.50 -17.07
CA VAL A 54 11.75 16.18 -15.81
C VAL A 54 11.01 15.53 -14.65
N PHE A 55 9.78 15.05 -14.88
CA PHE A 55 9.01 14.30 -13.90
C PHE A 55 9.72 13.03 -13.45
N VAL A 56 10.27 12.24 -14.38
CA VAL A 56 11.03 11.03 -14.04
C VAL A 56 12.29 11.39 -13.25
N ALA A 57 13.02 12.42 -13.65
CA ALA A 57 14.20 12.92 -12.94
C ALA A 57 13.85 13.41 -11.51
N TRP A 58 12.73 14.11 -11.36
CA TRP A 58 12.22 14.57 -10.07
C TRP A 58 11.85 13.38 -9.16
N CYS A 59 11.19 12.36 -9.72
CA CYS A 59 10.86 11.15 -8.97
C CYS A 59 12.13 10.44 -8.47
N ALA A 60 13.16 10.35 -9.31
CA ALA A 60 14.45 9.79 -8.94
C ALA A 60 15.13 10.60 -7.84
N ASP A 61 15.10 11.94 -7.90
CA ASP A 61 15.62 12.82 -6.85
C ASP A 61 14.94 12.56 -5.50
N LYS A 62 13.60 12.56 -5.46
CA LYS A 62 12.84 12.34 -4.23
C LYS A 62 12.95 10.93 -3.68
N ALA A 63 13.24 9.95 -4.53
CA ALA A 63 13.52 8.58 -4.11
C ALA A 63 14.95 8.37 -3.58
N GLY A 64 15.83 9.38 -3.68
CA GLY A 64 17.26 9.26 -3.36
C GLY A 64 18.07 8.50 -4.41
N LEU A 65 17.57 8.46 -5.66
CA LEU A 65 18.09 7.67 -6.78
C LEU A 65 18.55 8.55 -7.96
N ALA A 66 18.79 9.85 -7.74
CA ALA A 66 19.15 10.81 -8.79
C ALA A 66 20.35 10.38 -9.65
N LYS A 67 21.27 9.57 -9.12
CA LYS A 67 22.45 9.06 -9.86
C LYS A 67 22.11 7.93 -10.84
N LEU A 68 20.93 7.31 -10.71
CA LEU A 68 20.51 6.16 -11.53
C LEU A 68 19.61 6.55 -12.71
N TYR A 69 19.25 7.84 -12.82
CA TYR A 69 18.39 8.38 -13.87
C TYR A 69 19.00 9.67 -14.44
N PRO A 70 18.77 9.99 -15.73
CA PRO A 70 19.25 11.22 -16.32
C PRO A 70 18.46 12.43 -15.79
N LYS A 71 19.15 13.45 -15.28
CA LYS A 71 18.55 14.77 -14.98
C LYS A 71 18.51 15.62 -16.24
N THR A 72 17.43 15.51 -17.03
CA THR A 72 17.23 16.26 -18.28
C THR A 72 15.73 16.52 -18.54
N ALA A 73 15.44 17.57 -19.32
CA ALA A 73 14.11 17.80 -19.89
C ALA A 73 13.90 17.10 -21.24
N GLY A 74 14.98 16.69 -21.93
CA GLY A 74 14.90 16.09 -23.27
C GLY A 74 14.86 14.55 -23.25
N CYS A 75 13.81 13.97 -23.83
CA CYS A 75 13.67 12.52 -23.97
C CYS A 75 14.82 11.88 -24.76
N SER A 76 15.21 12.47 -25.90
CA SER A 76 16.36 11.97 -26.70
C SER A 76 17.69 12.03 -25.93
N THR A 77 17.88 13.04 -25.08
CA THR A 77 19.05 13.13 -24.19
C THR A 77 19.05 12.01 -23.15
N ALA A 78 17.88 11.69 -22.59
CA ALA A 78 17.73 10.59 -21.64
C ALA A 78 17.99 9.23 -22.32
N VAL A 79 17.47 9.01 -23.54
CA VAL A 79 17.78 7.82 -24.36
C VAL A 79 19.29 7.68 -24.55
N ALA A 80 19.96 8.75 -25.00
CA ALA A 80 21.42 8.73 -25.20
C ALA A 80 22.18 8.42 -23.91
N TRP A 81 21.74 8.97 -22.78
CA TRP A 81 22.34 8.71 -21.46
C TRP A 81 22.28 7.22 -21.07
N TYR A 82 21.14 6.56 -21.27
CA TYR A 82 21.00 5.12 -21.00
C TYR A 82 21.81 4.27 -21.99
N LYS A 83 21.81 4.63 -23.27
CA LYS A 83 22.59 3.92 -24.30
C LYS A 83 24.09 4.00 -24.03
N ASN A 84 24.61 5.17 -23.65
CA ASN A 84 26.02 5.36 -23.32
C ASN A 84 26.49 4.54 -22.11
N GLN A 85 25.56 4.10 -21.26
CA GLN A 85 25.85 3.20 -20.13
C GLN A 85 25.63 1.72 -20.46
N GLY A 86 25.23 1.39 -21.70
CA GLY A 86 24.83 0.02 -22.06
C GLY A 86 23.57 -0.45 -21.32
N ARG A 87 22.71 0.49 -20.90
CA ARG A 87 21.53 0.26 -20.05
C ARG A 87 20.23 0.58 -20.80
N PHE A 88 20.15 0.26 -22.08
CA PHE A 88 18.94 0.44 -22.89
C PHE A 88 18.47 -0.90 -23.46
N SER A 89 17.17 -1.19 -23.36
CA SER A 89 16.56 -2.44 -23.82
C SER A 89 15.26 -2.18 -24.59
N GLU A 90 14.85 -3.15 -25.40
CA GLU A 90 13.54 -3.18 -26.07
C GLU A 90 12.45 -3.84 -25.19
N TYR A 91 12.82 -4.38 -24.03
CA TYR A 91 11.91 -5.07 -23.12
C TYR A 91 11.59 -4.19 -21.89
N PRO A 92 10.38 -4.29 -21.31
CA PRO A 92 10.03 -3.59 -20.09
C PRO A 92 10.75 -4.16 -18.87
N ALA A 93 10.97 -3.27 -17.90
CA ALA A 93 11.46 -3.65 -16.59
C ALA A 93 10.88 -2.81 -15.45
N ILE A 94 10.73 -3.46 -14.31
CA ILE A 94 10.84 -2.95 -12.94
C ILE A 94 11.41 -1.53 -12.75
N GLY A 95 10.66 -0.43 -12.78
CA GLY A 95 11.20 0.91 -12.51
C GLY A 95 12.01 1.52 -13.67
N ALA A 96 12.01 0.90 -14.86
CA ALA A 96 12.64 1.48 -16.04
C ALA A 96 11.95 2.78 -16.47
N GLN A 97 12.71 3.64 -17.14
CA GLN A 97 12.15 4.77 -17.86
C GLN A 97 11.76 4.31 -19.27
N ILE A 98 10.47 4.33 -19.61
CA ILE A 98 9.97 3.99 -20.96
C ILE A 98 10.08 5.21 -21.88
N PHE A 99 10.37 5.01 -23.16
CA PHE A 99 10.47 6.06 -24.17
C PHE A 99 9.56 5.78 -25.37
N PHE A 100 9.00 6.84 -25.95
CA PHE A 100 8.03 6.75 -27.03
C PHE A 100 8.41 7.61 -28.24
N GLY A 101 7.89 7.22 -29.40
CA GLY A 101 8.03 7.92 -30.67
C GLY A 101 9.39 7.77 -31.34
N PRO A 102 9.60 8.49 -32.47
CA PRO A 102 10.82 8.38 -33.26
C PRO A 102 12.08 8.61 -32.41
N GLY A 103 12.98 7.63 -32.38
CA GLY A 103 14.21 7.69 -31.58
C GLY A 103 13.99 7.76 -30.06
N GLY A 104 12.76 7.58 -29.57
CA GLY A 104 12.38 7.76 -28.16
C GLY A 104 12.30 9.21 -27.72
N GLY A 105 12.21 10.15 -28.67
CA GLY A 105 12.27 11.59 -28.41
C GLY A 105 10.95 12.25 -28.04
N SER A 106 9.81 11.57 -28.19
CA SER A 106 8.49 12.20 -28.09
C SER A 106 7.94 12.27 -26.68
N HIS A 107 8.01 11.16 -25.92
CA HIS A 107 7.46 11.10 -24.57
C HIS A 107 8.18 10.05 -23.72
N THR A 108 7.99 10.12 -22.40
CA THR A 108 8.60 9.18 -21.46
C THR A 108 7.78 9.04 -20.18
N GLY A 109 7.98 7.94 -19.46
CA GLY A 109 7.36 7.69 -18.16
C GLY A 109 8.10 6.63 -17.36
N LEU A 110 7.56 6.30 -16.20
CA LEU A 110 8.13 5.30 -15.28
C LEU A 110 7.31 4.02 -15.31
N VAL A 111 7.95 2.87 -15.56
CA VAL A 111 7.32 1.55 -15.52
C VAL A 111 7.12 1.10 -14.07
N TYR A 112 5.86 0.85 -13.67
CA TYR A 112 5.56 0.29 -12.35
C TYR A 112 5.15 -1.19 -12.38
N ASP A 113 4.66 -1.69 -13.52
CA ASP A 113 4.39 -3.11 -13.72
C ASP A 113 4.42 -3.49 -15.20
N TYR A 114 4.48 -4.79 -15.50
CA TYR A 114 4.26 -5.33 -16.84
C TYR A 114 3.78 -6.78 -16.78
N ASP A 115 3.08 -7.20 -17.83
CA ASP A 115 2.70 -8.61 -18.04
C ASP A 115 3.11 -9.07 -19.45
N ALA A 116 2.52 -10.17 -19.92
CA ALA A 116 2.80 -10.71 -21.25
C ALA A 116 2.36 -9.78 -22.40
N THR A 117 1.42 -8.88 -22.15
CA THR A 117 0.71 -8.07 -23.15
C THR A 117 0.92 -6.57 -22.93
N TYR A 118 0.94 -6.12 -21.67
CA TYR A 118 0.94 -4.71 -21.31
C TYR A 118 2.16 -4.31 -20.50
N VAL A 119 2.49 -3.02 -20.61
CA VAL A 119 3.33 -2.30 -19.66
C VAL A 119 2.48 -1.22 -19.00
N TYR A 120 2.64 -1.08 -17.69
CA TYR A 120 1.89 -0.15 -16.86
C TYR A 120 2.82 0.93 -16.33
N THR A 121 2.46 2.18 -16.58
CA THR A 121 3.36 3.33 -16.44
C THR A 121 2.72 4.45 -15.64
N ILE A 122 3.57 5.26 -15.00
CA ILE A 122 3.22 6.56 -14.43
C ILE A 122 3.90 7.61 -15.31
N GLU A 123 3.11 8.42 -15.99
CA GLU A 123 3.55 9.36 -17.00
C GLU A 123 3.16 10.79 -16.56
N GLY A 124 4.13 11.71 -16.55
CA GLY A 124 3.92 13.13 -16.32
C GLY A 124 3.88 13.89 -17.63
N ASN A 125 3.21 15.04 -17.66
CA ASN A 125 2.93 15.78 -18.90
C ASN A 125 2.22 14.86 -19.90
N THR A 126 1.13 14.27 -19.44
CA THR A 126 0.17 13.56 -20.30
C THR A 126 -1.24 13.89 -19.82
N ASN A 127 -2.25 13.30 -20.44
CA ASN A 127 -3.69 13.54 -20.23
C ASN A 127 -4.43 12.21 -20.38
N THR A 128 -5.75 12.15 -20.20
CA THR A 128 -6.50 10.88 -20.40
C THR A 128 -6.79 10.56 -21.87
N ASP A 129 -6.86 11.56 -22.75
CA ASP A 129 -7.35 11.45 -24.13
C ASP A 129 -6.25 11.22 -25.19
N GLY A 130 -4.98 11.30 -24.79
CA GLY A 130 -3.84 11.09 -25.68
C GLY A 130 -3.45 12.31 -26.51
N SER A 131 -3.94 13.51 -26.17
CA SER A 131 -3.53 14.74 -26.86
C SER A 131 -2.04 15.08 -26.63
N ALA A 132 -1.45 15.88 -27.51
CA ALA A 132 -0.03 16.23 -27.46
C ALA A 132 0.34 17.14 -26.27
N GLU A 133 -0.62 17.92 -25.76
CA GLU A 133 -0.43 18.77 -24.59
C GLU A 133 -0.91 18.02 -23.33
N GLY A 134 0.04 17.59 -22.50
CA GLY A 134 -0.28 16.94 -21.25
C GLY A 134 -0.80 17.92 -20.20
N ASP A 135 -1.72 17.49 -19.35
CA ASP A 135 -2.28 18.34 -18.28
C ASP A 135 -1.93 17.86 -16.88
N GLY A 136 -1.22 16.75 -16.73
CA GLY A 136 -0.90 16.20 -15.43
C GLY A 136 -0.15 14.88 -15.43
N VAL A 137 -0.24 14.20 -14.29
CA VAL A 137 0.38 12.89 -14.03
C VAL A 137 -0.68 11.80 -13.98
N TYR A 138 -0.51 10.77 -14.80
CA TYR A 138 -1.50 9.72 -14.98
C TYR A 138 -0.90 8.32 -14.95
N LEU A 139 -1.75 7.36 -14.55
CA LEU A 139 -1.51 5.96 -14.81
C LEU A 139 -1.87 5.64 -16.26
N LYS A 140 -0.99 4.92 -16.95
CA LYS A 140 -1.18 4.53 -18.34
C LYS A 140 -0.99 3.02 -18.48
N ARG A 141 -1.75 2.44 -19.41
CA ARG A 141 -1.59 1.06 -19.87
C ARG A 141 -1.23 1.11 -21.34
N ARG A 142 -0.06 0.59 -21.70
CA ARG A 142 0.45 0.58 -23.08
C ARG A 142 0.65 -0.87 -23.52
N ALA A 143 0.36 -1.19 -24.78
CA ALA A 143 0.76 -2.47 -25.32
C ALA A 143 2.29 -2.52 -25.38
N ARG A 144 2.92 -3.54 -24.77
CA ARG A 144 4.39 -3.55 -24.65
C ARG A 144 5.12 -3.80 -25.98
N ARG A 145 4.39 -4.18 -27.03
CA ARG A 145 4.85 -4.40 -28.41
C ARG A 145 4.29 -3.36 -29.39
N ASP A 146 3.79 -2.24 -28.87
CA ASP A 146 3.33 -1.13 -29.69
C ASP A 146 4.52 -0.51 -30.46
N SER A 147 4.35 -0.20 -31.74
CA SER A 147 5.40 0.41 -32.56
C SER A 147 5.80 1.82 -32.09
N TYR A 148 4.94 2.48 -31.34
CA TYR A 148 5.22 3.77 -30.72
C TYR A 148 6.10 3.64 -29.47
N VAL A 149 6.22 2.45 -28.87
CA VAL A 149 7.16 2.19 -27.77
C VAL A 149 8.55 2.01 -28.36
N TYR A 150 9.44 2.96 -28.09
CA TYR A 150 10.80 2.94 -28.62
C TYR A 150 11.73 2.04 -27.82
N GLY A 151 11.60 2.03 -26.49
CA GLY A 151 12.43 1.21 -25.62
C GLY A 151 12.47 1.71 -24.18
N TYR A 152 13.40 1.16 -23.41
CA TYR A 152 13.42 1.25 -21.96
C TYR A 152 14.84 1.51 -21.45
N GLY A 153 14.99 2.59 -20.69
CA GLY A 153 16.20 2.92 -19.94
C GLY A 153 16.23 2.22 -18.59
N TYR A 154 17.25 1.41 -18.35
CA TYR A 154 17.38 0.56 -17.18
C TYR A 154 18.23 1.24 -16.10
N PRO A 155 17.65 1.73 -14.99
CA PRO A 155 18.42 2.24 -13.85
C PRO A 155 19.25 1.11 -13.21
N LYS A 156 20.51 1.35 -12.86
CA LYS A 156 21.40 0.33 -12.26
C LYS A 156 21.15 0.18 -10.76
N PHE A 157 20.01 -0.41 -10.41
CA PHE A 157 19.66 -0.71 -9.02
C PHE A 157 20.63 -1.71 -8.38
N ALA A 158 20.93 -1.51 -7.10
CA ALA A 158 21.85 -2.37 -6.36
C ALA A 158 21.29 -3.80 -6.18
N GLU A 159 19.96 -3.91 -6.05
CA GLU A 159 19.28 -5.20 -5.90
C GLU A 159 19.11 -5.98 -7.20
N GLY A 160 19.48 -5.42 -8.36
CA GLY A 160 19.18 -5.97 -9.68
C GLY A 160 17.89 -5.40 -10.30
N ILE A 161 17.53 -5.84 -11.50
CA ILE A 161 16.41 -5.30 -12.27
C ILE A 161 15.45 -6.41 -12.72
N LYS A 162 14.17 -6.31 -12.31
CA LYS A 162 13.13 -7.26 -12.75
C LYS A 162 12.73 -6.91 -14.18
N SER A 163 13.32 -7.60 -15.13
CA SER A 163 13.23 -7.33 -16.57
C SER A 163 12.57 -8.48 -17.32
N ALA A 164 11.89 -8.18 -18.42
CA ALA A 164 11.46 -9.18 -19.38
C ALA A 164 12.50 -9.50 -20.47
N ASP A 165 13.65 -8.82 -20.46
CA ASP A 165 14.77 -9.06 -21.36
C ASP A 165 15.58 -10.29 -20.91
N PRO A 166 15.65 -11.38 -21.70
CA PRO A 166 16.47 -12.54 -21.38
C PRO A 166 17.95 -12.21 -21.18
N LYS A 167 18.48 -11.17 -21.85
CA LYS A 167 19.88 -10.74 -21.71
C LYS A 167 20.22 -10.25 -20.31
N TRP A 168 19.22 -9.82 -19.54
CA TRP A 168 19.39 -9.31 -18.18
C TRP A 168 18.97 -10.32 -17.10
N ALA A 169 18.75 -11.59 -17.46
CA ALA A 169 18.33 -12.62 -16.51
C ALA A 169 19.31 -12.79 -15.33
N ALA A 170 20.62 -12.62 -15.57
CA ALA A 170 21.64 -12.67 -14.53
C ALA A 170 21.58 -11.51 -13.53
N GLU A 171 20.97 -10.38 -13.92
CA GLU A 171 20.72 -9.23 -13.05
C GLU A 171 19.32 -9.23 -12.44
N ALA A 172 18.55 -10.32 -12.58
CA ALA A 172 17.26 -10.43 -11.93
C ALA A 172 17.44 -10.22 -10.41
N PRO A 173 16.54 -9.47 -9.74
CA PRO A 173 16.68 -9.23 -8.33
C PRO A 173 16.67 -10.56 -7.61
N LYS A 174 17.66 -10.77 -6.74
CA LYS A 174 17.63 -11.94 -5.86
C LYS A 174 16.30 -11.89 -5.12
N PRO A 175 15.56 -13.02 -5.03
CA PRO A 175 14.38 -13.08 -4.20
C PRO A 175 14.75 -12.46 -2.86
N ALA A 176 14.02 -11.42 -2.44
CA ALA A 176 14.18 -10.92 -1.08
C ALA A 176 14.13 -12.15 -0.17
N PRO A 177 15.01 -12.25 0.85
CA PRO A 177 14.88 -13.30 1.85
C PRO A 177 13.40 -13.32 2.23
N LYS A 178 12.76 -14.47 2.03
CA LYS A 178 11.33 -14.65 2.28
C LYS A 178 11.06 -13.92 3.59
N PRO A 179 10.15 -12.92 3.65
CA PRO A 179 9.82 -12.30 4.92
C PRO A 179 9.59 -13.47 5.88
N ALA A 180 10.34 -13.51 6.97
CA ALA A 180 10.04 -14.48 8.02
C ALA A 180 8.52 -14.36 8.22
N PRO A 181 7.77 -15.47 8.17
CA PRO A 181 6.32 -15.41 8.25
C PRO A 181 5.97 -14.45 9.36
N ALA A 182 5.22 -13.39 9.04
CA ALA A 182 4.87 -12.37 10.01
C ALA A 182 4.43 -13.11 11.27
N LYS A 183 5.11 -12.88 12.40
CA LYS A 183 4.68 -13.47 13.67
C LYS A 183 3.17 -13.22 13.74
N PRO A 184 2.34 -14.25 13.89
CA PRO A 184 0.91 -14.05 14.06
C PRO A 184 0.75 -12.96 15.12
N SER A 185 -0.01 -11.91 14.82
CA SER A 185 -0.43 -10.96 15.84
C SER A 185 -0.88 -11.77 17.03
N ALA A 186 -0.23 -11.60 18.19
CA ALA A 186 -0.56 -12.40 19.36
C ALA A 186 -2.07 -12.31 19.57
N LYS A 187 -2.75 -13.46 19.62
CA LYS A 187 -4.19 -13.51 19.86
C LYS A 187 -4.48 -12.63 21.09
N PRO A 188 -5.51 -11.76 21.06
CA PRO A 188 -5.89 -10.97 22.22
C PRO A 188 -6.01 -11.89 23.44
N SER A 189 -5.59 -11.42 24.62
CA SER A 189 -5.60 -12.23 25.84
C SER A 189 -6.63 -11.71 26.83
N VAL A 190 -7.46 -12.59 27.37
CA VAL A 190 -8.41 -12.32 28.44
C VAL A 190 -7.84 -12.83 29.76
N SER A 191 -7.80 -11.99 30.79
CA SER A 191 -7.44 -12.45 32.15
C SER A 191 -8.63 -13.13 32.83
N LEU A 192 -8.44 -14.37 33.28
CA LEU A 192 -9.45 -15.13 34.04
C LEU A 192 -9.83 -14.40 35.34
N ALA A 193 -8.83 -13.92 36.09
CA ALA A 193 -9.06 -13.17 37.32
C ALA A 193 -9.93 -11.93 37.10
N ASN A 194 -9.66 -11.17 36.03
CA ASN A 194 -10.41 -9.96 35.69
C ASN A 194 -11.88 -10.28 35.35
N VAL A 195 -12.13 -11.29 34.50
CA VAL A 195 -13.52 -11.61 34.13
C VAL A 195 -14.29 -12.26 35.27
N VAL A 196 -13.63 -12.99 36.18
CA VAL A 196 -14.26 -13.50 37.42
C VAL A 196 -14.60 -12.35 38.36
N ALA A 197 -13.71 -11.38 38.53
CA ALA A 197 -13.95 -10.19 39.33
C ALA A 197 -15.13 -9.38 38.78
N ALA A 198 -15.16 -9.15 37.46
CA ALA A 198 -16.27 -8.51 36.78
C ALA A 198 -17.59 -9.28 36.97
N ALA A 199 -17.60 -10.60 36.74
CA ALA A 199 -18.80 -11.42 36.87
C ALA A 199 -19.40 -11.43 38.30
N LYS A 200 -18.57 -11.23 39.33
CA LYS A 200 -19.02 -11.16 40.73
C LYS A 200 -19.49 -9.76 41.14
N ARG A 201 -18.98 -8.70 40.50
CA ARG A 201 -19.21 -7.30 40.88
C ARG A 201 -20.24 -6.59 40.00
N ASP A 202 -20.09 -6.68 38.69
CA ASP A 202 -20.86 -5.92 37.70
C ASP A 202 -22.38 -6.15 37.80
N PRO A 203 -22.90 -7.35 38.11
CA PRO A 203 -24.35 -7.55 38.27
C PRO A 203 -24.99 -6.76 39.43
N LYS A 204 -24.19 -6.24 40.37
CA LYS A 204 -24.65 -5.44 41.51
C LYS A 204 -24.49 -3.93 41.29
N LEU A 205 -23.88 -3.53 40.18
CA LEU A 205 -23.69 -2.13 39.83
C LEU A 205 -24.94 -1.58 39.12
N PRO A 206 -25.11 -0.24 39.06
CA PRO A 206 -26.07 0.38 38.16
C PRO A 206 -25.86 -0.10 36.71
N GLN A 207 -26.92 -0.03 35.90
CA GLN A 207 -26.89 -0.48 34.50
C GLN A 207 -25.69 0.13 33.75
N GLY A 208 -24.86 -0.73 33.15
CA GLY A 208 -23.65 -0.33 32.42
C GLY A 208 -22.40 -0.13 33.29
N GLY A 209 -22.46 -0.41 34.59
CA GLY A 209 -21.29 -0.44 35.46
C GLY A 209 -20.29 -1.54 35.04
N THR A 210 -19.00 -1.23 35.05
CA THR A 210 -17.93 -2.13 34.60
C THR A 210 -16.78 -2.18 35.58
N THR A 211 -16.15 -3.36 35.74
CA THR A 211 -14.94 -3.53 36.55
C THR A 211 -13.70 -3.85 35.69
N HIS A 212 -13.86 -4.57 34.57
CA HIS A 212 -12.76 -4.95 33.66
C HIS A 212 -13.18 -4.93 32.19
N ALA A 213 -13.65 -3.78 31.71
CA ALA A 213 -14.31 -3.65 30.41
C ALA A 213 -13.51 -4.20 29.21
N ALA A 214 -12.19 -4.09 29.21
CA ALA A 214 -11.37 -4.58 28.09
C ALA A 214 -11.44 -6.11 27.93
N ASP A 215 -11.31 -6.85 29.04
CA ASP A 215 -11.41 -8.31 29.05
C ASP A 215 -12.86 -8.76 28.83
N VAL A 216 -13.83 -8.06 29.42
CA VAL A 216 -15.25 -8.39 29.33
C VAL A 216 -15.77 -8.20 27.90
N LYS A 217 -15.36 -7.16 27.17
CA LYS A 217 -15.77 -6.94 25.77
C LYS A 217 -15.41 -8.09 24.84
N LEU A 218 -14.26 -8.75 25.09
CA LEU A 218 -13.85 -9.93 24.31
C LEU A 218 -14.76 -11.12 24.60
N VAL A 219 -15.16 -11.30 25.86
CA VAL A 219 -16.10 -12.37 26.26
C VAL A 219 -17.51 -12.08 25.75
N GLU A 220 -17.99 -10.85 25.85
CA GLU A 220 -19.28 -10.41 25.32
C GLU A 220 -19.41 -10.62 23.81
N ALA A 221 -18.38 -10.23 23.05
CA ALA A 221 -18.33 -10.45 21.61
C ALA A 221 -18.41 -11.94 21.25
N ALA A 222 -17.71 -12.78 22.01
CA ALA A 222 -17.74 -14.24 21.84
C ALA A 222 -19.10 -14.84 22.21
N LEU A 223 -19.73 -14.40 23.30
CA LEU A 223 -21.08 -14.85 23.68
C LEU A 223 -22.14 -14.41 22.67
N LYS A 224 -22.00 -13.23 22.08
CA LYS A 224 -22.83 -12.79 20.94
C LYS A 224 -22.64 -13.68 19.73
N ALA A 225 -21.39 -14.03 19.39
CA ALA A 225 -21.10 -14.94 18.28
C ALA A 225 -21.63 -16.36 18.51
N GLU A 226 -21.78 -16.80 19.77
CA GLU A 226 -22.50 -18.03 20.12
C GLU A 226 -24.03 -17.90 20.05
N GLY A 227 -24.56 -16.70 19.82
CA GLY A 227 -25.99 -16.41 19.86
C GLY A 227 -26.57 -16.37 21.28
N LEU A 228 -25.73 -16.27 22.31
CA LEU A 228 -26.13 -16.34 23.72
C LEU A 228 -26.36 -14.97 24.36
N LEU A 229 -25.79 -13.91 23.77
CA LEU A 229 -25.92 -12.53 24.26
C LEU A 229 -26.44 -11.61 23.15
N PRO A 230 -27.54 -10.86 23.38
CA PRO A 230 -28.05 -9.92 22.38
C PRO A 230 -27.04 -8.83 22.05
N ALA A 231 -26.98 -8.42 20.78
CA ALA A 231 -26.01 -7.43 20.28
C ALA A 231 -26.01 -6.10 21.06
N LYS A 232 -27.16 -5.70 21.62
CA LYS A 232 -27.34 -4.50 22.43
C LYS A 232 -26.47 -4.48 23.70
N TYR A 233 -26.13 -5.65 24.25
CA TYR A 233 -25.40 -5.80 25.52
C TYR A 233 -24.03 -6.46 25.34
N ALA A 234 -23.55 -6.57 24.09
CA ALA A 234 -22.38 -7.36 23.75
C ALA A 234 -21.13 -6.52 23.42
N ALA A 235 -21.08 -5.29 23.90
CA ALA A 235 -19.97 -4.36 23.64
C ALA A 235 -19.80 -3.28 24.72
N ASP A 236 -20.60 -3.29 25.78
CA ASP A 236 -20.52 -2.27 26.84
C ASP A 236 -19.38 -2.58 27.83
N GLY A 237 -18.90 -3.82 27.86
CA GLY A 237 -17.84 -4.27 28.78
C GLY A 237 -18.35 -4.51 30.20
N SER A 238 -19.66 -4.67 30.37
CA SER A 238 -20.29 -4.98 31.65
C SER A 238 -20.57 -6.47 31.74
N PHE A 239 -19.96 -7.15 32.72
CA PHE A 239 -20.34 -8.53 33.03
C PHE A 239 -21.62 -8.54 33.88
N GLY A 240 -22.66 -7.85 33.40
CA GLY A 240 -23.94 -7.70 34.07
C GLY A 240 -24.75 -8.99 34.09
N SER A 241 -25.94 -8.92 34.67
CA SER A 241 -26.82 -10.08 34.87
C SER A 241 -27.16 -10.84 33.58
N LEU A 242 -27.24 -10.15 32.44
CA LEU A 242 -27.45 -10.78 31.13
C LEU A 242 -26.21 -11.52 30.63
N THR A 243 -25.02 -10.95 30.83
CA THR A 243 -23.73 -11.58 30.50
C THR A 243 -23.50 -12.82 31.38
N VAL A 244 -23.86 -12.78 32.67
CA VAL A 244 -23.85 -13.96 33.57
C VAL A 244 -24.78 -15.07 33.05
N LYS A 245 -26.02 -14.73 32.67
CA LYS A 245 -26.97 -15.71 32.11
C LYS A 245 -26.46 -16.32 30.79
N ALA A 246 -25.91 -15.48 29.91
CA ALA A 246 -25.33 -15.92 28.65
C ALA A 246 -24.13 -16.84 28.86
N TYR A 247 -23.27 -16.52 29.83
CA TYR A 247 -22.12 -17.36 30.16
C TYR A 247 -22.54 -18.69 30.82
N ALA A 248 -23.58 -18.69 31.66
CA ALA A 248 -24.15 -19.92 32.19
C ALA A 248 -24.70 -20.83 31.09
N ALA A 249 -25.34 -20.25 30.06
CA ALA A 249 -25.79 -21.00 28.88
C ALA A 249 -24.61 -21.54 28.07
N TRP A 250 -23.51 -20.79 27.97
CA TRP A 250 -22.26 -21.27 27.36
C TRP A 250 -21.69 -22.47 28.11
N GLN A 251 -21.60 -22.40 29.45
CA GLN A 251 -21.18 -23.52 30.29
C GLN A 251 -22.06 -24.76 30.06
N ARG A 252 -23.39 -24.62 29.99
CA ARG A 252 -24.29 -25.74 29.67
C ARG A 252 -24.05 -26.31 28.28
N LYS A 253 -23.80 -25.48 27.28
CA LYS A 253 -23.44 -25.91 25.91
C LYS A 253 -22.16 -26.75 25.87
N LEU A 254 -21.27 -26.53 26.83
CA LEU A 254 -20.05 -27.32 27.01
C LEU A 254 -20.23 -28.57 27.88
N GLY A 255 -21.44 -28.84 28.38
CA GLY A 255 -21.78 -30.01 29.21
C GLY A 255 -21.65 -29.79 30.72
N PHE A 256 -21.34 -28.58 31.18
CA PHE A 256 -21.35 -28.27 32.62
C PHE A 256 -22.80 -28.18 33.15
N SER A 257 -23.00 -28.52 34.42
CA SER A 257 -24.32 -28.49 35.06
C SER A 257 -24.22 -28.14 36.55
N GLY A 258 -25.37 -27.87 37.18
CA GLY A 258 -25.42 -27.48 38.59
C GLY A 258 -24.55 -26.26 38.89
N LYS A 259 -23.75 -26.35 39.95
CA LYS A 259 -22.83 -25.28 40.39
C LYS A 259 -21.72 -24.96 39.38
N ASP A 260 -21.43 -25.88 38.44
CA ASP A 260 -20.37 -25.68 37.45
C ASP A 260 -20.86 -24.90 36.20
N ALA A 261 -22.15 -24.55 36.16
CA ALA A 261 -22.80 -23.73 35.13
C ALA A 261 -23.53 -22.51 35.75
N ASP A 262 -22.85 -21.83 36.68
CA ASP A 262 -23.34 -20.70 37.48
C ASP A 262 -23.22 -19.34 36.77
N GLY A 263 -22.58 -19.29 35.61
CA GLY A 263 -22.32 -18.06 34.85
C GLY A 263 -21.07 -17.31 35.26
N ILE A 264 -20.27 -17.84 36.20
CA ILE A 264 -18.96 -17.30 36.53
C ILE A 264 -17.90 -17.98 35.64
N PRO A 265 -17.06 -17.22 34.92
CA PRO A 265 -16.03 -17.80 34.08
C PRO A 265 -15.07 -18.72 34.84
N GLY A 266 -15.11 -20.01 34.52
CA GLY A 266 -14.08 -20.98 34.92
C GLY A 266 -13.02 -21.14 33.82
N LYS A 267 -11.78 -21.46 34.20
CA LYS A 267 -10.64 -21.60 33.26
C LYS A 267 -10.98 -22.43 32.02
N SER A 268 -11.49 -23.65 32.20
CA SER A 268 -11.82 -24.55 31.08
C SER A 268 -12.92 -23.98 30.16
N SER A 269 -13.98 -23.40 30.74
CA SER A 269 -15.06 -22.80 29.96
C SER A 269 -14.61 -21.56 29.17
N LEU A 270 -13.71 -20.76 29.74
CA LEU A 270 -13.19 -19.54 29.14
C LEU A 270 -12.14 -19.84 28.06
N GLU A 271 -11.29 -20.83 28.29
CA GLU A 271 -10.32 -21.34 27.30
C GLU A 271 -11.03 -21.92 26.09
N LYS A 272 -12.12 -22.69 26.30
CA LYS A 272 -12.95 -23.20 25.20
C LYS A 272 -13.62 -22.07 24.41
N LEU A 273 -14.09 -21.03 25.09
CA LEU A 273 -14.67 -19.85 24.42
C LEU A 273 -13.61 -19.11 23.61
N GLY A 274 -12.43 -18.87 24.22
CA GLY A 274 -11.30 -18.22 23.57
C GLY A 274 -10.73 -18.99 22.39
N ALA A 275 -10.64 -20.32 22.50
CA ALA A 275 -10.22 -21.19 21.42
C ALA A 275 -11.14 -21.07 20.19
N LYS A 276 -12.45 -20.94 20.41
CA LYS A 276 -13.45 -20.80 19.35
C LYS A 276 -13.53 -19.40 18.76
N HIS A 277 -13.31 -18.36 19.56
CA HIS A 277 -13.50 -16.95 19.17
C HIS A 277 -12.23 -16.11 19.08
N GLY A 278 -11.06 -16.75 19.14
CA GLY A 278 -9.79 -16.12 18.76
C GLY A 278 -9.07 -15.34 19.86
N PHE A 279 -9.28 -15.65 21.14
CA PHE A 279 -8.51 -15.09 22.26
C PHE A 279 -7.84 -16.16 23.14
N THR A 280 -6.77 -15.80 23.84
CA THR A 280 -6.09 -16.66 24.83
C THR A 280 -6.52 -16.30 26.26
N VAL A 281 -6.40 -17.23 27.20
CA VAL A 281 -6.70 -16.99 28.61
C VAL A 281 -5.41 -16.88 29.41
N LYS A 282 -5.25 -15.81 30.16
CA LYS A 282 -4.20 -15.65 31.17
C LYS A 282 -4.77 -16.01 32.54
N ALA A 283 -4.04 -16.83 33.29
CA ALA A 283 -4.39 -17.19 34.67
C ALA A 283 -4.37 -15.96 35.58
#